data_AF-A0A7S1M7L8-F1
#
_entry.id   AF-A0A7S1M7L8-F1
#
_cell.length_a   1.000
_cell.length_b   1.000
_cell.length_c   1.000
_cell.angle_alpha   90.00
_cell.angle_beta   90.00
_cell.angle_gamma   90.00
#
_symmetry.space_group_name_H-M   'P 1'
#
loop_
_entity.id
_entity.type
_entity.pdbx_description
1 polymer ?
#
loop_
_entity_poly.entity_id
_entity_poly.type
_entity_poly.pdbx_seq_one_letter_code
_entity_poly.pdbx_strand_id
1 'polypeptide(L)'
;WVEKITTSSEEAMGPWQRGISYKGLSPSIKSVKDFSEEDLAKIQSVQEQPVTSMILEPKDGASSELDEITVRGIAWSGGGRGIVRVDVTADGGRNWHTAELKEGSEQPALQAWAWTFWEC
;
A
#
# COMPACT_ATOMS: atom_id res chain seq x y z
N TRP A 1 -23.25 -2.75 0.65
CA TRP A 1 -24.02 -2.70 -0.61
C TRP A 1 -24.41 -1.27 -0.88
N VAL A 2 -24.30 -0.77 -2.11
CA VAL A 2 -24.58 0.63 -2.43
C VAL A 2 -26.09 0.84 -2.55
N GLU A 3 -26.65 1.77 -1.77
CA GLU A 3 -28.10 2.06 -1.75
C GLU A 3 -28.46 3.38 -2.42
N LYS A 4 -27.58 4.39 -2.34
CA LYS A 4 -27.84 5.75 -2.84
C LYS A 4 -26.56 6.39 -3.35
N ILE A 5 -26.66 7.11 -4.46
CA ILE A 5 -25.62 7.98 -5.00
C ILE A 5 -26.16 9.42 -4.97
N THR A 6 -25.38 10.36 -4.46
CA THR A 6 -25.78 11.78 -4.34
C THR A 6 -24.59 12.66 -4.69
N THR A 7 -24.84 13.70 -5.47
CA THR A 7 -23.85 14.74 -5.77
C THR A 7 -23.87 15.80 -4.66
N SER A 8 -22.71 16.30 -4.26
CA SER A 8 -22.55 17.30 -3.21
C SER A 8 -21.36 18.20 -3.55
N SER A 9 -21.40 19.46 -3.13
CA SER A 9 -20.25 20.37 -3.18
C SER A 9 -19.24 20.09 -2.06
N GLU A 10 -19.62 19.23 -1.11
CA GLU A 10 -18.92 18.96 0.13
C GLU A 10 -18.69 17.45 0.29
N GLU A 11 -17.58 17.05 0.94
CA GLU A 11 -17.27 15.63 1.20
C GLU A 11 -18.37 14.92 2.01
N ALA A 12 -18.47 13.60 1.89
CA ALA A 12 -19.45 12.82 2.65
C ALA A 12 -19.31 13.06 4.17
N MET A 13 -20.43 13.32 4.84
CA MET A 13 -20.46 13.44 6.30
C MET A 13 -20.29 12.08 6.97
N GLY A 14 -19.68 12.06 8.14
CA GLY A 14 -19.60 10.88 9.00
C GLY A 14 -18.19 10.49 9.43
N PRO A 15 -18.06 9.52 10.34
CA PRO A 15 -16.80 9.18 10.99
C PRO A 15 -15.78 8.55 10.04
N TRP A 16 -16.22 7.94 8.93
CA TRP A 16 -15.35 7.27 7.97
C TRP A 16 -14.72 8.19 6.91
N GLN A 17 -15.34 9.32 6.57
CA GLN A 17 -14.78 10.25 5.58
C GLN A 17 -14.20 11.50 6.23
N ARG A 18 -14.94 12.14 7.16
CA ARG A 18 -14.49 13.38 7.83
C ARG A 18 -13.89 13.13 9.22
N GLY A 19 -14.32 12.06 9.90
CA GLY A 19 -13.78 11.67 11.20
C GLY A 19 -12.39 11.03 11.10
N ILE A 20 -11.90 10.47 12.22
CA ILE A 20 -10.50 10.01 12.32
C ILE A 20 -10.16 8.78 11.46
N SER A 21 -11.15 8.01 11.03
CA SER A 21 -10.91 6.82 10.21
C SER A 21 -10.26 7.18 8.87
N TYR A 22 -9.39 6.30 8.39
CA TYR A 22 -8.70 6.44 7.09
C TYR A 22 -7.92 7.74 6.93
N LYS A 23 -7.38 8.31 8.02
CA LYS A 23 -6.45 9.44 8.01
C LYS A 23 -5.09 9.02 8.55
N GLY A 24 -4.01 9.52 7.94
CA GLY A 24 -2.64 9.32 8.43
C GLY A 24 -2.28 10.32 9.53
N LEU A 25 -1.73 9.83 10.64
CA LEU A 25 -1.28 10.66 11.75
C LEU A 25 0.24 10.60 11.93
N SER A 26 0.81 11.66 12.50
CA SER A 26 2.21 11.66 12.92
C SER A 26 2.45 10.61 14.02
N PRO A 27 3.58 9.87 14.00
CA PRO A 27 3.97 8.93 15.06
C PRO A 27 4.11 9.55 16.46
N SER A 28 4.24 10.88 16.55
CA SER A 28 4.31 11.62 17.82
C SER A 28 2.97 11.73 18.53
N ILE A 29 1.86 11.59 17.81
CA ILE A 29 0.50 11.65 18.39
C ILE A 29 0.22 10.35 19.14
N LYS A 30 -0.08 10.46 20.44
CA LYS A 30 -0.35 9.29 21.31
C LYS A 30 -1.83 9.03 21.57
N SER A 31 -2.66 10.04 21.33
CA SER A 31 -4.11 9.99 21.56
C SER A 31 -4.79 10.92 20.59
N VAL A 32 -5.92 10.45 20.04
CA VAL A 32 -6.79 11.25 19.15
C VAL A 32 -7.85 12.02 19.93
N LYS A 33 -7.88 11.87 21.27
CA LYS A 33 -8.84 12.56 22.15
C LYS A 33 -8.61 14.07 22.23
N ASP A 34 -7.41 14.52 21.89
CA ASP A 34 -7.04 15.94 21.91
C ASP A 34 -7.38 16.65 20.59
N PHE A 35 -7.92 15.93 19.60
CA PHE A 35 -8.31 16.49 18.31
C PHE A 35 -9.78 16.91 18.34
N SER A 36 -10.04 18.17 18.05
CA SER A 36 -11.39 18.63 17.74
C SER A 36 -11.84 18.11 16.36
N GLU A 37 -13.15 18.15 16.08
CA GLU A 37 -13.65 17.83 14.72
C GLU A 37 -13.04 18.74 13.66
N GLU A 38 -12.78 20.01 14.00
CA GLU A 38 -12.11 20.98 13.13
C GLU A 38 -10.65 20.61 12.85
N ASP A 39 -9.96 20.00 13.81
CA ASP A 39 -8.59 19.51 13.60
C ASP A 39 -8.57 18.27 12.70
N LEU A 40 -9.53 17.36 12.87
CA LEU A 40 -9.67 16.18 12.01
C LEU A 40 -10.05 16.55 10.58
N ALA A 41 -10.87 17.59 10.39
CA ALA A 41 -11.24 18.09 9.07
C ALA A 41 -10.04 18.65 8.27
N LYS A 42 -8.98 19.12 8.96
CA LYS A 42 -7.74 19.61 8.31
C LYS A 42 -6.84 18.48 7.80
N ILE A 43 -7.01 17.26 8.31
CA ILE A 43 -6.18 16.11 7.91
C ILE A 43 -6.85 15.47 6.69
N GLN A 44 -6.12 15.33 5.59
CA GLN A 44 -6.71 14.72 4.39
C GLN A 44 -7.01 13.23 4.61
N SER A 45 -8.19 12.80 4.17
CA SER A 45 -8.56 11.38 4.16
C SER A 45 -7.86 10.65 3.02
N VAL A 46 -7.37 9.46 3.30
CA VAL A 46 -6.61 8.66 2.34
C VAL A 46 -7.53 8.28 1.18
N GLN A 47 -7.14 8.69 -0.02
CA GLN A 47 -7.80 8.31 -1.28
C GLN A 47 -6.88 7.34 -2.01
N GLU A 48 -5.78 7.86 -2.56
CA GLU A 48 -4.73 7.03 -3.14
C GLU A 48 -3.81 6.47 -2.06
N GLN A 49 -3.50 5.19 -2.19
CA GLN A 49 -2.55 4.52 -1.31
C GLN A 49 -1.11 4.67 -1.82
N PRO A 50 -0.11 4.66 -0.91
CA PRO A 50 1.30 4.65 -1.28
C PRO A 50 1.69 3.32 -1.96
N VAL A 51 2.93 3.26 -2.46
CA VAL A 51 3.52 2.00 -2.92
C VAL A 51 3.67 1.03 -1.74
N THR A 52 3.40 -0.25 -1.99
CA THR A 52 3.52 -1.35 -1.02
C THR A 52 3.98 -2.62 -1.71
N SER A 53 4.60 -3.52 -0.96
CA SER A 53 5.03 -4.84 -1.43
C SER A 53 4.97 -5.87 -0.30
N MET A 54 4.82 -7.13 -0.64
CA MET A 54 4.76 -8.23 0.31
C MET A 54 5.41 -9.49 -0.26
N ILE A 55 6.23 -10.15 0.56
CA ILE A 55 6.77 -11.48 0.29
C ILE A 55 5.66 -12.49 0.58
N LEU A 56 5.33 -13.35 -0.38
CA LEU A 56 4.34 -14.41 -0.27
C LEU A 56 4.99 -15.78 -0.02
N GLU A 57 6.17 -15.98 -0.60
CA GLU A 57 7.01 -17.16 -0.48
C GLU A 57 8.48 -16.72 -0.35
N PRO A 58 9.25 -17.28 0.60
CA PRO A 58 8.83 -18.24 1.63
C PRO A 58 7.89 -17.61 2.68
N LYS A 59 7.19 -18.46 3.45
CA LYS A 59 6.40 -18.00 4.61
C LYS A 59 7.34 -17.59 5.75
N ASP A 60 6.86 -16.68 6.59
CA ASP A 60 7.58 -16.30 7.81
C ASP A 60 7.91 -17.53 8.66
N GLY A 61 9.15 -17.62 9.12
CA GLY A 61 9.68 -18.78 9.87
C GLY A 61 10.00 -20.04 9.06
N ALA A 62 9.88 -20.03 7.72
CA ALA A 62 10.28 -21.17 6.91
C ALA A 62 11.80 -21.37 6.92
N SER A 63 12.23 -22.64 6.96
CA SER A 63 13.62 -23.06 6.79
C SER A 63 13.78 -23.77 5.45
N SER A 64 14.97 -23.65 4.85
CA SER A 64 15.33 -24.35 3.63
C SER A 64 16.67 -25.02 3.83
N GLU A 65 16.79 -26.26 3.34
CA GLU A 65 18.06 -26.99 3.23
C GLU A 65 18.76 -26.69 1.89
N LEU A 66 18.12 -25.91 1.02
CA LEU A 66 18.69 -25.48 -0.26
C LEU A 66 19.59 -24.26 -0.06
N ASP A 67 20.72 -24.26 -0.76
CA ASP A 67 21.65 -23.13 -0.81
C ASP A 67 21.05 -21.92 -1.54
N GLU A 68 20.09 -22.16 -2.44
CA GLU A 68 19.35 -21.14 -3.19
C GLU A 68 17.85 -21.31 -2.98
N ILE A 69 17.14 -20.20 -2.78
CA ILE A 69 15.69 -20.17 -2.67
C ILE A 69 15.12 -19.13 -3.61
N THR A 70 13.99 -19.47 -4.24
CA THR A 70 13.19 -18.51 -4.99
C THR A 70 12.27 -17.76 -4.04
N VAL A 71 12.29 -16.43 -4.12
CA VAL A 71 11.43 -15.55 -3.33
C VAL A 71 10.40 -14.93 -4.25
N ARG A 72 9.12 -14.99 -3.85
CA ARG A 72 8.01 -14.45 -4.64
C ARG A 72 7.18 -13.50 -3.83
N GLY A 73 6.59 -12.54 -4.52
CA GLY A 73 5.65 -11.66 -3.89
C GLY A 73 4.81 -10.84 -4.85
N ILE A 74 4.17 -9.84 -4.25
CA ILE A 74 3.37 -8.84 -4.95
C ILE A 74 3.87 -7.45 -4.59
N ALA A 75 3.69 -6.50 -5.50
CA ALA A 75 3.88 -5.08 -5.27
C ALA A 75 2.72 -4.31 -5.91
N TRP A 76 2.36 -3.16 -5.37
CA TRP A 76 1.26 -2.35 -5.86
C TRP A 76 1.40 -0.88 -5.45
N SER A 77 0.85 0.04 -6.24
CA SER A 77 0.74 1.46 -5.89
C SER A 77 -0.63 2.00 -6.26
N GLY A 78 -1.18 2.90 -5.44
CA GLY A 78 -2.44 3.57 -5.74
C GLY A 78 -2.37 4.49 -6.94
N GLY A 79 -3.51 5.06 -7.34
CA GLY A 79 -3.58 6.09 -8.39
C GLY A 79 -3.15 5.62 -9.79
N GLY A 80 -3.11 4.30 -10.03
CA GLY A 80 -2.82 3.73 -11.35
C GLY A 80 -1.34 3.77 -11.71
N ARG A 81 -0.47 3.96 -10.71
CA ARG A 81 0.98 3.96 -10.88
C ARG A 81 1.50 2.52 -10.94
N GLY A 82 2.15 2.18 -12.05
CA GLY A 82 2.77 0.87 -12.23
C GLY A 82 4.00 0.68 -11.35
N ILE A 83 4.31 -0.58 -11.04
CA ILE A 83 5.56 -0.94 -10.35
C ILE A 83 6.68 -0.99 -11.39
N VAL A 84 7.71 -0.18 -11.16
CA VAL A 84 8.86 -0.09 -12.07
C VAL A 84 10.04 -0.94 -11.63
N ARG A 85 10.09 -1.29 -10.34
CA ARG A 85 11.15 -2.11 -9.74
C ARG A 85 10.73 -2.67 -8.39
N VAL A 86 11.20 -3.87 -8.07
CA VAL A 86 11.21 -4.44 -6.73
C VAL A 86 12.64 -4.88 -6.44
N ASP A 87 13.17 -4.44 -5.30
CA ASP A 87 14.51 -4.82 -4.83
C ASP A 87 14.36 -5.71 -3.57
N VAL A 88 15.08 -6.84 -3.56
CA VAL A 88 14.99 -7.87 -2.52
C VAL A 88 16.35 -8.02 -1.83
N THR A 89 16.35 -8.26 -0.52
CA THR A 89 17.55 -8.44 0.29
C THR A 89 17.42 -9.65 1.20
N ALA A 90 18.50 -10.42 1.33
CA ALA A 90 18.60 -11.54 2.27
C ALA A 90 19.53 -11.23 3.47
N ASP A 91 20.12 -10.04 3.51
CA ASP A 91 21.19 -9.70 4.47
C ASP A 91 20.88 -8.46 5.32
N GLY A 92 19.60 -8.12 5.46
CA GLY A 92 19.11 -7.00 6.25
C GLY A 92 19.23 -5.65 5.54
N GLY A 93 19.26 -5.64 4.21
CA GLY A 93 19.31 -4.42 3.41
C GLY A 93 20.71 -3.88 3.13
N ARG A 94 21.75 -4.71 3.30
CA ARG A 94 23.13 -4.33 2.96
C ARG A 94 23.39 -4.50 1.47
N ASN A 95 22.90 -5.59 0.89
CA ASN A 95 22.92 -5.85 -0.55
C ASN A 95 21.49 -6.10 -1.06
N TRP A 96 21.26 -5.74 -2.32
CA TRP A 96 19.96 -5.78 -2.97
C TRP A 96 20.05 -6.43 -4.34
N HIS A 97 19.07 -7.28 -4.65
CA HIS A 97 18.88 -7.95 -5.92
C HIS A 97 17.58 -7.44 -6.55
N THR A 98 17.64 -7.01 -7.81
CA THR A 98 16.43 -6.57 -8.51
C THR A 98 15.64 -7.79 -8.98
N ALA A 99 14.40 -7.91 -8.50
CA ALA A 99 13.49 -8.98 -8.85
C ALA A 99 12.99 -8.83 -10.29
N GLU A 100 12.66 -9.97 -10.92
CA GLU A 100 11.94 -10.00 -12.18
C GLU A 100 10.46 -9.69 -11.93
N LEU A 101 9.94 -8.65 -12.60
CA LEU A 101 8.51 -8.35 -12.58
C LEU A 101 7.77 -9.31 -13.52
N LYS A 102 6.64 -9.82 -13.05
CA LYS A 102 5.83 -10.85 -13.71
C LYS A 102 4.45 -10.27 -14.08
N GLU A 103 3.39 -11.06 -13.94
CA GLU A 103 2.04 -10.65 -14.30
C GLU A 103 1.65 -9.32 -13.64
N GLY A 104 1.04 -8.43 -14.43
CA GLY A 104 0.68 -7.08 -13.98
C GLY A 104 1.77 -6.03 -14.16
N SER A 105 2.95 -6.35 -14.72
CA SER A 105 3.97 -5.34 -15.10
C SER A 105 3.55 -4.52 -16.33
N GLU A 106 2.86 -5.15 -17.28
CA GLU A 106 2.53 -4.57 -18.60
C GLU A 106 1.24 -3.73 -18.60
N GLN A 107 0.84 -3.18 -17.45
CA GLN A 107 -0.35 -2.35 -17.34
C GLN A 107 -0.10 -0.95 -17.95
N PRO A 108 -1.12 -0.32 -18.58
CA PRO A 108 -0.95 1.01 -19.14
C PRO A 108 -0.58 2.04 -18.07
N ALA A 109 0.27 2.99 -18.44
CA ALA A 109 0.65 4.09 -17.56
C ALA A 109 -0.59 4.86 -17.07
N LEU A 110 -0.60 5.21 -15.78
CA LEU A 110 -1.72 5.86 -15.10
C LEU A 110 -3.01 5.01 -15.03
N GLN A 111 -2.93 3.73 -15.40
CA GLN A 111 -4.04 2.77 -15.34
C GLN A 111 -3.61 1.40 -14.80
N ALA A 112 -2.50 1.37 -14.04
CA ALA A 112 -2.03 0.16 -13.38
C ALA A 112 -2.76 -0.07 -12.05
N TRP A 113 -4.00 -0.57 -12.14
CA TRP A 113 -4.88 -0.74 -10.99
C TRP A 113 -4.66 -2.07 -10.25
N ALA A 114 -4.14 -3.08 -10.95
CA ALA A 114 -3.84 -4.39 -10.38
C ALA A 114 -2.43 -4.41 -9.76
N TRP A 115 -2.20 -5.34 -8.85
CA TRP A 115 -0.86 -5.69 -8.37
C TRP A 115 0.05 -6.17 -9.50
N THR A 116 1.36 -6.06 -9.27
CA THR A 116 2.42 -6.67 -10.07
C THR A 116 3.04 -7.80 -9.25
N PHE A 117 3.04 -9.01 -9.80
CA PHE A 117 3.77 -10.13 -9.23
C PHE A 117 5.27 -9.97 -9.48
N TRP A 118 6.11 -10.49 -8.60
CA TRP A 118 7.56 -10.47 -8.77
C TRP A 118 8.20 -11.76 -8.22
N GLU A 119 9.36 -12.12 -8.78
CA GLU A 119 10.17 -13.27 -8.39
C GLU A 119 11.66 -12.87 -8.36
N CYS A 120 12.39 -13.36 -7.36
CA CYS A 120 13.83 -13.17 -7.20
C CYS A 120 14.52 -14.49 -6.82
#